data_AF-A0AA96MT67-F1
#
_entry.id   AF-A0AA96MT67-F1
#
_cell.length_a   1.000
_cell.length_b   1.000
_cell.length_c   1.000
_cell.angle_alpha   90.00
_cell.angle_beta   90.00
_cell.angle_gamma   90.00
#
_symmetry.space_group_name_H-M   'P 1'
#
loop_
_entity.id
_entity.type
_entity.pdbx_description
1 polymer ?
#
loop_
_entity_poly.entity_id
_entity_poly.type
_entity_poly.pdbx_seq_one_letter_code
_entity_poly.pdbx_strand_id
1 'polypeptide(L)'
;MSINFDQLPIQAHPNTGKYERVALSIGQLVDEKNKAYGDAFNKSDDFLKLLYPNGINPEQYSDMLAIVRIFDKLMRLATNKGAFEENPWKDIAGYGVLKSGSDVS
;
A
#
# COMPACT_ATOMS: atom_id res chain seq x y z
N MET A 1 -16.60 -6.22 25.25
CA MET A 1 -16.51 -4.77 25.54
C MET A 1 -16.02 -4.11 24.26
N SER A 2 -16.88 -3.37 23.57
CA SER A 2 -16.51 -2.71 22.30
C SER A 2 -15.89 -1.37 22.64
N ILE A 3 -14.63 -1.17 22.31
CA ILE A 3 -13.96 0.12 22.46
C ILE A 3 -14.55 1.06 21.40
N ASN A 4 -15.05 2.22 21.83
CA ASN A 4 -15.43 3.30 20.92
C ASN A 4 -14.19 4.13 20.60
N PHE A 5 -13.60 3.90 19.44
CA PHE A 5 -12.36 4.55 19.01
C PHE A 5 -12.54 6.06 18.75
N ASP A 6 -13.75 6.53 18.46
CA ASP A 6 -14.05 7.95 18.22
C ASP A 6 -13.90 8.81 19.49
N GLN A 7 -13.85 8.18 20.66
CA GLN A 7 -13.71 8.86 21.96
C GLN A 7 -12.29 8.77 22.53
N LEU A 8 -11.36 8.11 21.84
CA LEU A 8 -9.98 8.03 22.30
C LEU A 8 -9.27 9.37 22.08
N PRO A 9 -8.50 9.86 23.06
CA PRO A 9 -7.70 11.05 22.87
C PRO A 9 -6.62 10.76 21.82
N ILE A 10 -6.78 11.32 20.62
CA ILE A 10 -5.82 11.21 19.49
C ILE A 10 -4.58 12.11 19.74
N GLN A 11 -4.28 12.45 20.99
CA GLN A 11 -3.22 13.39 21.34
C GLN A 11 -2.32 12.79 22.41
N ALA A 12 -1.02 13.05 22.28
CA ALA A 12 -0.08 12.75 23.34
C ALA A 12 -0.46 13.54 24.60
N HIS A 13 -0.67 12.83 25.70
CA HIS A 13 -0.83 13.39 27.02
C HIS A 13 0.52 13.60 27.73
N PRO A 14 0.58 14.38 28.82
CA PRO A 14 1.83 14.73 29.50
C PRO A 14 2.69 13.54 29.94
N ASN A 15 2.08 12.37 30.16
CA ASN A 15 2.76 11.15 30.61
C ASN A 15 2.93 10.09 29.49
N THR A 16 2.69 10.44 28.23
CA THR A 16 2.80 9.50 27.10
C THR A 16 4.21 8.91 27.05
N GLY A 17 4.34 7.59 27.05
CA GLY A 17 5.62 6.92 26.90
C GLY A 17 6.26 7.14 25.52
N LYS A 18 7.55 6.78 25.39
CA LYS A 18 8.24 6.83 24.09
C LYS A 18 7.48 6.03 23.01
N TYR A 19 7.05 4.81 23.34
CA TYR A 19 6.40 3.91 22.38
C TYR A 19 4.98 4.36 22.01
N GLU A 20 4.23 4.93 22.95
CA GLU A 20 2.91 5.47 22.67
C GLU A 20 2.97 6.65 21.69
N ARG A 21 3.97 7.54 21.80
CA ARG A 21 4.19 8.61 20.82
C ARG A 21 4.49 8.06 19.42
N VAL A 22 5.28 6.99 19.33
CA VAL A 22 5.57 6.32 18.06
C VAL A 22 4.29 5.72 17.47
N ALA A 23 3.47 5.05 18.28
CA ALA A 23 2.20 4.49 17.83
C ALA A 23 1.24 5.56 17.31
N LEU A 24 1.13 6.70 18.00
CA LEU A 24 0.30 7.83 17.57
C LEU A 24 0.75 8.37 16.21
N SER A 25 2.05 8.61 16.04
CA SER A 25 2.60 9.11 14.78
C SER A 25 2.39 8.13 13.62
N ILE A 26 2.54 6.82 13.88
CA ILE A 26 2.28 5.78 12.87
C ILE A 26 0.80 5.75 12.50
N GLY A 27 -0.10 5.82 13.48
CA GLY A 27 -1.55 5.83 13.25
C GLY A 27 -1.99 7.00 12.38
N GLN A 28 -1.54 8.21 12.73
CA GLN A 28 -1.82 9.42 11.95
C GLN A 28 -1.34 9.29 10.49
N LEU A 29 -0.13 8.77 10.28
CA LEU A 29 0.39 8.53 8.93
C LEU A 29 -0.43 7.49 8.15
N VAL A 30 -0.90 6.44 8.82
CA VAL A 30 -1.75 5.41 8.20
C VAL A 30 -3.11 6.00 7.80
N ASP A 31 -3.71 6.84 8.65
CA ASP A 31 -4.97 7.52 8.33
C ASP A 31 -4.84 8.45 7.11
N GLU A 32 -3.76 9.24 7.05
CA GLU A 32 -3.46 10.10 5.89
C GLU A 32 -3.32 9.27 4.61
N LYS A 33 -2.60 8.14 4.68
CA LYS A 33 -2.41 7.25 3.53
C LYS A 33 -3.71 6.58 3.10
N ASN A 34 -4.49 6.04 4.03
CA ASN A 34 -5.78 5.42 3.71
C ASN A 34 -6.74 6.44 3.09
N LYS A 35 -6.71 7.70 3.54
CA LYS A 35 -7.49 8.78 2.92
C LYS A 35 -7.00 9.11 1.51
N ALA A 36 -5.69 9.11 1.27
CA ALA A 36 -5.11 9.42 -0.04
C ALA A 36 -5.28 8.29 -1.08
N TYR A 37 -5.22 7.03 -0.65
CA TYR A 37 -5.19 5.85 -1.51
C TYR A 37 -6.48 5.03 -1.50
N GLY A 38 -7.43 5.40 -0.64
CA GLY A 38 -8.51 4.51 -0.25
C GLY A 38 -7.96 3.28 0.47
N ASP A 39 -8.80 2.25 0.56
CA ASP A 39 -8.43 0.97 1.17
C ASP A 39 -7.56 0.10 0.23
N ALA A 40 -6.44 0.65 -0.26
CA ALA A 40 -5.54 -0.03 -1.18
C ALA A 40 -4.91 -1.28 -0.55
N PHE A 41 -4.72 -1.27 0.77
CA PHE A 41 -4.18 -2.41 1.51
C PHE A 41 -5.10 -3.62 1.43
N ASN A 42 -6.38 -3.50 1.83
CA ASN A 42 -7.29 -4.65 1.76
C ASN A 42 -7.66 -5.01 0.31
N LYS A 43 -7.80 -4.01 -0.58
CA LYS A 43 -8.07 -4.28 -2.00
C LYS A 43 -6.95 -5.07 -2.70
N SER A 44 -5.71 -4.95 -2.23
CA SER A 44 -4.58 -5.73 -2.76
C SER A 44 -4.71 -7.21 -2.42
N ASP A 45 -5.24 -7.54 -1.25
CA ASP A 45 -5.50 -8.93 -0.83
C ASP A 45 -6.56 -9.58 -1.73
N ASP A 46 -7.70 -8.91 -1.94
CA ASP A 46 -8.75 -9.39 -2.85
C ASP A 46 -8.25 -9.53 -4.30
N PHE A 47 -7.43 -8.57 -4.75
CA PHE A 47 -6.82 -8.60 -6.08
C PHE A 47 -5.86 -9.79 -6.24
N LEU A 48 -5.01 -10.08 -5.26
CA LEU A 48 -4.11 -11.23 -5.31
C LEU A 48 -4.86 -12.56 -5.25
N LYS A 49 -5.93 -12.66 -4.45
CA LYS A 49 -6.79 -13.86 -4.41
C LYS A 49 -7.47 -14.14 -5.74
N LEU A 50 -7.82 -13.10 -6.50
CA LEU A 50 -8.37 -13.24 -7.84
C LEU A 50 -7.34 -13.83 -8.83
N LEU A 51 -6.08 -13.38 -8.76
CA LEU A 51 -5.03 -13.80 -9.69
C LEU A 51 -4.37 -15.14 -9.31
N TYR A 52 -4.27 -15.41 -8.01
CA TYR A 52 -3.56 -16.55 -7.44
C TYR A 52 -4.48 -17.34 -6.47
N PRO A 53 -5.62 -17.87 -6.94
CA PRO A 53 -6.61 -18.51 -6.07
C PRO A 53 -6.09 -19.75 -5.35
N ASN A 54 -5.01 -20.36 -5.86
CA ASN A 54 -4.38 -21.55 -5.29
C ASN A 54 -2.99 -21.25 -4.67
N GLY A 55 -2.69 -19.97 -4.43
CA GLY A 55 -1.37 -19.53 -3.99
C GLY A 55 -0.38 -19.33 -5.14
N ILE A 56 0.88 -19.10 -4.77
CA ILE A 56 1.95 -18.64 -5.67
C ILE A 56 3.13 -19.61 -5.56
N ASN A 57 3.62 -20.10 -6.71
CA ASN A 57 4.83 -20.92 -6.76
C ASN A 57 6.09 -20.05 -6.73
N PRO A 58 7.24 -20.56 -6.23
CA PRO A 58 8.50 -19.82 -6.15
C PRO A 58 8.91 -19.09 -7.44
N GLU A 59 8.64 -19.68 -8.60
CA GLU A 59 9.00 -19.14 -9.91
C GLU A 59 8.16 -17.92 -10.30
N GLN A 60 6.98 -17.76 -9.70
CA GLN A 60 6.03 -16.69 -10.04
C GLN A 60 6.26 -15.38 -9.25
N TYR A 61 7.13 -15.38 -8.24
CA TYR A 61 7.32 -14.21 -7.36
C TYR A 61 7.81 -12.97 -8.11
N SER A 62 8.60 -13.14 -9.19
CA SER A 62 9.08 -12.01 -10.00
C SER A 62 7.92 -11.28 -10.69
N ASP A 63 7.00 -12.02 -11.30
CA ASP A 63 5.83 -11.46 -11.97
C ASP A 63 4.81 -10.92 -10.97
N MET A 64 4.57 -11.67 -9.89
CA MET A 64 3.71 -11.24 -8.79
C MET A 64 4.16 -9.89 -8.22
N LEU A 65 5.47 -9.70 -8.02
CA LEU A 65 6.02 -8.43 -7.52
C LEU A 65 5.70 -7.27 -8.48
N ALA A 66 5.87 -7.45 -9.78
CA ALA A 66 5.55 -6.43 -10.78
C ALA A 66 4.03 -6.12 -10.78
N ILE A 67 3.19 -7.16 -10.75
CA ILE A 67 1.73 -7.05 -10.72
C ILE A 67 1.25 -6.24 -9.50
N VAL A 68 1.73 -6.58 -8.30
CA VAL A 68 1.29 -5.89 -7.07
C VAL A 68 1.72 -4.41 -7.06
N ARG A 69 2.91 -4.12 -7.59
CA ARG A 69 3.40 -2.74 -7.71
C ARG A 69 2.60 -1.95 -8.74
N ILE A 70 2.22 -2.56 -9.86
CA ILE A 70 1.34 -1.91 -10.85
C ILE A 70 -0.02 -1.61 -10.21
N PHE A 71 -0.60 -2.57 -9.49
CA PHE A 71 -1.88 -2.39 -8.81
C PHE A 71 -1.86 -1.24 -7.80
N ASP A 72 -0.82 -1.14 -6.97
CA ASP A 72 -0.61 -0.01 -6.05
C ASP A 72 -0.60 1.34 -6.79
N LYS A 73 0.09 1.43 -7.92
CA LYS A 73 0.12 2.64 -8.75
C LYS A 73 -1.24 2.95 -9.39
N LEU A 74 -2.00 1.93 -9.80
CA LEU A 74 -3.37 2.11 -10.32
C LEU A 74 -4.33 2.63 -9.25
N MET A 75 -4.24 2.11 -8.02
CA MET A 75 -4.98 2.63 -6.87
C MET A 75 -4.68 4.11 -6.65
N ARG A 76 -3.39 4.48 -6.61
CA ARG A 76 -2.96 5.88 -6.51
C ARG A 76 -3.50 6.74 -7.64
N LEU A 77 -3.44 6.27 -8.89
CA LEU A 77 -3.98 7.00 -10.05
C LEU A 77 -5.49 7.25 -9.93
N ALA A 78 -6.24 6.28 -9.41
CA ALA A 78 -7.69 6.34 -9.28
C ALA A 78 -8.16 7.23 -8.11
N THR A 79 -7.34 7.39 -7.06
CA THR A 79 -7.74 8.15 -5.86
C THR A 79 -7.04 9.50 -5.76
N ASN A 80 -5.73 9.55 -5.88
CA ASN A 80 -4.94 10.77 -5.79
C ASN A 80 -3.65 10.66 -6.61
N LYS A 81 -3.76 10.93 -7.91
CA LYS A 81 -2.65 10.93 -8.87
C LYS A 81 -1.47 11.82 -8.43
N GLY A 82 -1.74 12.91 -7.70
CA GLY A 82 -0.73 13.88 -7.26
C GLY A 82 -0.13 13.61 -5.87
N ALA A 83 -0.60 12.59 -5.14
CA ALA A 83 0.05 12.19 -3.89
C ALA A 83 1.47 11.75 -4.23
N PHE A 84 2.53 12.23 -3.57
CA PHE A 84 3.95 11.92 -3.86
C PHE A 84 4.46 12.52 -5.18
N GLU A 85 5.66 13.10 -5.19
CA GLU A 85 6.21 13.91 -6.31
C GLU A 85 6.55 13.11 -7.59
N GLU A 86 6.36 11.79 -7.57
CA GLU A 86 6.70 10.88 -8.67
C GLU A 86 5.55 10.73 -9.68
N ASN A 87 5.84 10.37 -10.94
CA ASN A 87 4.81 10.08 -11.95
C ASN A 87 4.48 8.57 -11.98
N PRO A 88 3.26 8.15 -11.56
CA PRO A 88 2.90 6.73 -11.51
C PRO A 88 2.96 5.99 -12.85
N TRP A 89 2.72 6.69 -13.97
CA TRP A 89 2.79 6.08 -15.30
C TRP A 89 4.22 5.76 -15.71
N LYS A 90 5.20 6.55 -15.26
CA LYS A 90 6.62 6.24 -15.50
C LYS A 90 7.03 4.97 -14.76
N ASP A 91 6.53 4.78 -13.54
CA ASP A 91 6.78 3.56 -12.76
C ASP A 91 6.20 2.33 -13.47
N ILE A 92 4.92 2.39 -13.87
CA ILE A 92 4.25 1.30 -14.59
C ILE A 92 4.99 0.94 -15.88
N ALA A 93 5.38 1.94 -16.68
CA ALA A 93 6.16 1.72 -17.90
C ALA A 93 7.53 1.10 -17.58
N GLY A 94 8.21 1.59 -16.54
CA GLY A 94 9.51 1.05 -16.11
C GLY A 94 9.42 -0.41 -15.68
N TYR A 95 8.37 -0.81 -14.97
CA TYR A 95 8.14 -2.22 -14.61
C TYR A 95 7.93 -3.10 -15.84
N GLY A 96 7.18 -2.60 -16.84
CA GLY A 96 7.02 -3.28 -18.13
C GLY A 96 8.36 -3.50 -18.84
N VAL A 97 9.19 -2.45 -18.94
CA VAL A 97 10.53 -2.54 -19.56
C VAL A 97 11.43 -3.55 -18.82
N LEU A 98 11.46 -3.50 -17.48
CA LEU A 98 12.27 -4.44 -16.68
C LEU A 98 11.85 -5.90 -16.93
N LYS A 99 10.54 -6.16 -16.98
CA LYS A 99 10.01 -7.52 -17.21
C LYS A 99 10.23 -8.00 -18.63
N SER A 100 10.03 -7.15 -19.64
CA SER A 100 10.36 -7.50 -21.03
C SER A 100 11.86 -7.72 -21.23
N GLY A 101 12.71 -6.99 -20.53
CA GLY A 101 14.17 -7.13 -20.63
C GLY A 101 14.71 -8.42 -20.03
N SER A 102 14.07 -8.94 -18.98
CA SER A 102 14.43 -10.23 -18.36
C SER A 102 14.09 -11.46 -19.21
N ASP A 103 13.24 -11.33 -20.23
CA ASP A 103 12.96 -12.42 -21.18
C ASP A 103 14.05 -12.55 -22.27
N VAL A 104 14.97 -11.58 -22.33
CA VAL A 104 16.04 -11.48 -23.34
C VAL A 104 17.40 -11.95 -22.80
N SER A 105 17.46 -12.36 -21.52
CA SER A 105 18.69 -12.75 -20.81
C SER A 105 18.72 -14.22 -20.42
#